data_AF-X1RQY5-F1
#
_entry.id   AF-X1RQY5-F1
#
_cell.length_a   1.000
_cell.length_b   1.000
_cell.length_c   1.000
_cell.angle_alpha   90.00
_cell.angle_beta   90.00
_cell.angle_gamma   90.00
#
_symmetry.space_group_name_H-M   'P 1'
#
loop_
_entity.id
_entity.type
_entity.pdbx_description
1 polymer ?
#
loop_
_entity_poly.entity_id
_entity_poly.type
_entity_poly.pdbx_seq_one_letter_code
_entity_poly.pdbx_strand_id
1 'polypeptide(L)'
;MYELCLDCAYNRPVVPWKPSAAIPNINQHYRLEHSDTWAKGDEGTERFFVYILKLEDGDFYVGQTRELRERLSEHRDQKTASTARRNPKLQYFEILPTREAAELREAELKKLRDSNPRQIRRMIISFHDLIREVQLQ
;
A
#
# COMPACT_ATOMS: atom_id res chain seq x y z
N MET A 1 4.68 19.15 11.96
CA MET A 1 4.23 18.28 10.83
C MET A 1 4.97 16.97 11.04
N TYR A 2 4.29 15.93 11.55
CA TYR A 2 4.97 14.75 12.09
C TYR A 2 5.37 13.79 10.97
N GLU A 3 6.63 13.86 10.55
CA GLU A 3 7.30 12.76 9.87
C GLU A 3 7.74 11.74 10.92
N LEU A 4 6.96 10.69 11.11
CA LEU A 4 7.44 9.50 11.81
C LEU A 4 8.35 8.70 10.85
N CYS A 5 9.55 9.21 10.62
CA CYS A 5 10.66 8.44 10.11
C CYS A 5 11.48 7.96 11.31
N LEU A 6 11.13 6.78 11.85
CA LEU A 6 11.83 6.19 12.98
C LEU A 6 13.32 5.98 12.66
N ASP A 7 13.67 5.68 11.41
CA ASP A 7 15.07 5.52 10.99
C ASP A 7 15.83 6.85 10.94
N CYS A 8 15.16 7.95 10.59
CA CYS A 8 15.72 9.31 10.56
C CYS A 8 16.00 9.82 11.98
N ALA A 9 15.15 9.47 12.96
CA ALA A 9 15.36 9.83 14.36
C ALA A 9 16.63 9.20 14.96
N TYR A 10 17.16 8.13 14.36
CA TYR A 10 18.31 7.37 14.86
C TYR A 10 19.50 7.32 13.90
N ASN A 11 19.53 8.13 12.84
CA ASN A 11 20.59 8.11 11.82
C ASN A 11 20.89 6.69 11.27
N ARG A 12 19.87 5.82 11.21
CA ARG A 12 20.06 4.48 10.66
C ARG A 12 20.06 4.58 9.13
N PRO A 13 21.00 3.92 8.43
CA PRO A 13 20.93 3.84 6.99
C PRO A 13 19.62 3.15 6.60
N VAL A 14 18.85 3.78 5.71
CA VAL A 14 17.66 3.16 5.12
C VAL A 14 18.13 1.89 4.43
N VAL A 15 17.80 0.73 5.01
CA VAL A 15 18.15 -0.55 4.41
C VAL A 15 17.36 -0.68 3.11
N PRO A 16 18.01 -0.85 1.94
CA PRO A 16 17.30 -1.05 0.70
C PRO A 16 16.42 -2.28 0.86
N TRP A 17 15.12 -2.12 0.64
CA TRP A 17 14.21 -3.25 0.59
C TRP A 17 14.72 -4.25 -0.46
N LYS A 18 14.95 -5.49 -0.03
CA LYS A 18 15.29 -6.59 -0.93
C LYS A 18 14.04 -7.44 -1.13
N PRO A 19 13.49 -7.53 -2.35
CA PRO A 19 12.37 -8.42 -2.62
C PRO A 19 12.72 -9.84 -2.21
N SER A 20 11.81 -10.54 -1.52
CA SER A 20 12.08 -11.88 -1.00
C SER A 20 12.06 -12.98 -2.06
N ALA A 21 11.78 -12.66 -3.33
CA ALA A 21 11.80 -13.62 -4.42
C ALA A 21 11.94 -12.88 -5.76
N ALA A 22 12.56 -13.54 -6.75
CA ALA A 22 12.59 -13.10 -8.13
C ALA A 22 11.19 -12.63 -8.55
N ILE A 23 11.12 -11.48 -9.23
CA ILE A 23 9.90 -10.87 -9.78
C ILE A 23 9.05 -12.02 -10.35
N PRO A 24 7.93 -12.38 -9.72
CA PRO A 24 7.14 -13.51 -10.20
C PRO A 24 6.71 -13.19 -11.63
N ASN A 25 6.72 -14.18 -12.52
CA ASN A 25 6.20 -14.02 -13.88
C ASN A 25 4.75 -13.52 -13.76
N ILE A 26 4.56 -12.22 -13.99
CA ILE A 26 3.28 -11.54 -13.91
C ILE A 26 2.48 -12.06 -15.10
N ASN A 27 1.70 -13.13 -14.87
CA ASN A 27 0.61 -13.50 -15.75
C ASN A 27 -0.20 -12.22 -16.01
N GLN A 28 -0.59 -12.00 -17.27
CA GLN A 28 -1.27 -10.81 -17.84
C GLN A 28 -2.40 -10.17 -17.01
N HIS A 29 -2.88 -10.84 -15.96
CA HIS A 29 -3.92 -10.42 -15.03
C HIS A 29 -3.46 -9.44 -13.93
N TYR A 30 -2.16 -9.37 -13.61
CA TYR A 30 -1.63 -8.46 -12.57
C TYR A 30 -0.58 -7.47 -13.12
N ARG A 31 -0.86 -6.85 -14.28
CA ARG A 31 0.09 -5.92 -14.92
C ARG A 31 0.53 -4.84 -13.93
N LEU A 32 1.83 -4.53 -13.96
CA LEU A 32 2.36 -3.29 -13.42
C LEU A 32 1.60 -2.14 -14.11
N GLU A 33 0.89 -1.34 -13.33
CA GLU A 33 0.17 -0.16 -13.82
C GLU A 33 1.16 0.98 -14.05
N HIS A 34 2.16 0.76 -14.91
CA HIS A 34 3.12 1.78 -15.30
C HIS A 34 2.54 2.62 -16.45
N SER A 35 2.50 3.94 -16.26
CA SER A 35 2.13 4.90 -17.29
C SER A 35 3.19 6.00 -17.35
N ASP A 36 3.73 6.27 -18.54
CA ASP A 36 4.82 7.23 -18.75
C ASP A 36 4.47 8.66 -18.27
N THR A 37 3.18 8.98 -18.12
CA THR A 37 2.75 10.27 -17.57
C THR A 37 2.98 10.40 -16.06
N TRP A 38 3.13 9.30 -15.33
CA TRP A 38 3.32 9.28 -13.88
C TRP A 38 4.80 9.39 -13.49
N ALA A 39 5.70 8.98 -14.38
CA ALA A 39 7.15 9.02 -14.14
C ALA A 39 7.67 10.43 -13.81
N LYS A 40 7.12 11.48 -14.43
CA LYS A 40 7.46 12.88 -14.09
C LYS A 40 6.94 13.32 -12.73
N GLY A 41 5.81 12.76 -12.28
CA GLY A 41 5.25 13.03 -10.96
C GLY A 41 6.00 12.32 -9.83
N ASP A 42 6.77 11.29 -10.17
CA ASP A 42 7.54 10.49 -9.22
C ASP A 42 8.95 11.02 -8.98
N GLU A 43 9.40 11.94 -9.83
CA GLU A 43 10.68 12.62 -9.67
C GLU A 43 10.76 13.35 -8.32
N GLY A 44 11.74 13.00 -7.50
CA GLY A 44 11.91 13.53 -6.13
C GLY A 44 10.99 12.90 -5.08
N THR A 45 10.21 11.87 -5.42
CA THR A 45 9.40 11.13 -4.44
C THR A 45 10.29 10.20 -3.61
N GLU A 46 10.36 10.44 -2.30
CA GLU A 46 11.19 9.65 -1.38
C GLU A 46 10.50 8.39 -0.85
N ARG A 47 9.19 8.28 -1.05
CA ARG A 47 8.39 7.15 -0.54
C ARG A 47 7.12 6.90 -1.33
N PHE A 48 6.72 5.65 -1.35
CA PHE A 48 5.47 5.16 -1.91
C PHE A 48 4.73 4.38 -0.83
N PHE A 49 3.40 4.30 -0.97
CA PHE A 49 2.52 3.58 -0.09
C PHE A 49 1.83 2.49 -0.86
N VAL A 50 1.83 1.28 -0.30
CA VAL A 50 0.91 0.22 -0.70
C VAL A 50 -0.10 0.06 0.43
N TYR A 51 -1.38 -0.04 0.09
CA TYR A 51 -2.46 -0.02 1.06
C TYR A 51 -3.53 -1.06 0.76
N ILE A 52 -4.24 -1.45 1.82
CA ILE A 52 -5.41 -2.33 1.76
C ILE A 52 -6.61 -1.60 2.33
N LEU A 53 -7.67 -1.52 1.54
CA LEU A 53 -8.98 -1.02 1.96
C LEU A 53 -9.94 -2.20 2.14
N LYS A 54 -10.79 -2.14 3.15
CA LYS A 54 -11.96 -3.01 3.28
C LYS A 54 -13.17 -2.33 2.64
N LEU A 55 -13.82 -3.04 1.73
CA LEU A 55 -15.02 -2.60 1.03
C LEU A 55 -16.28 -3.06 1.80
N GLU A 56 -17.42 -2.46 1.51
CA GLU A 56 -18.69 -2.73 2.21
C GLU A 56 -19.17 -4.18 2.15
N ASP A 57 -18.93 -4.89 1.05
CA ASP A 57 -19.25 -6.32 0.88
C ASP A 57 -18.27 -7.26 1.61
N GLY A 58 -17.27 -6.71 2.29
CA GLY A 58 -16.28 -7.47 3.05
C GLY A 58 -15.04 -7.87 2.26
N ASP A 59 -14.98 -7.55 0.96
CA ASP A 59 -13.79 -7.77 0.13
C ASP A 59 -12.70 -6.73 0.39
N PHE A 60 -11.49 -7.06 -0.07
CA PHE A 60 -10.32 -6.21 0.07
C PHE A 60 -9.90 -5.60 -1.26
N TYR A 61 -9.70 -4.29 -1.26
CA TYR A 61 -9.03 -3.58 -2.35
C TYR A 61 -7.56 -3.37 -2.00
N VAL A 62 -6.68 -3.59 -2.97
CA VAL A 62 -5.23 -3.35 -2.84
C VAL A 62 -4.86 -2.31 -3.89
N GLY A 63 -4.16 -1.26 -3.46
CA GLY A 63 -3.69 -0.20 -4.34
C GLY A 63 -2.38 0.38 -3.85
N GLN A 64 -1.80 1.26 -4.67
CA GLN A 64 -0.57 1.97 -4.34
C GLN A 64 -0.67 3.46 -4.72
N THR A 65 0.12 4.31 -4.06
CA THR A 65 0.14 5.77 -4.28
C THR A 65 1.40 6.38 -3.66
N ARG A 66 1.82 7.55 -4.14
CA ARG A 66 2.82 8.39 -3.43
C ARG A 66 2.21 9.25 -2.33
N GLU A 67 0.92 9.59 -2.46
CA GLU A 67 0.17 10.41 -1.52
C GLU A 67 -1.02 9.64 -0.95
N LEU A 68 -0.83 8.98 0.20
CA LEU A 68 -1.87 8.13 0.80
C LEU A 68 -3.09 8.93 1.27
N ARG A 69 -2.86 10.09 1.88
CA ARG A 69 -3.94 10.92 2.43
C ARG A 69 -4.86 11.45 1.34
N GLU A 70 -4.28 11.97 0.26
CA GLU A 70 -5.03 12.48 -0.89
C GLU A 70 -5.82 11.36 -1.54
N ARG A 71 -5.19 10.21 -1.79
CA ARG A 71 -5.86 9.04 -2.39
C ARG A 71 -7.04 8.55 -1.54
N LEU A 72 -6.90 8.51 -0.21
CA LEU A 72 -8.00 8.15 0.69
C LEU A 72 -9.14 9.17 0.65
N SER A 73 -8.83 10.46 0.48
CA SER A 73 -9.84 11.49 0.26
C SER A 73 -10.57 11.29 -1.06
N GLU A 74 -9.87 10.98 -2.14
CA GLU A 74 -10.47 10.68 -3.46
C GLU A 74 -11.42 9.48 -3.40
N HIS A 75 -11.04 8.42 -2.68
CA HIS A 75 -11.89 7.26 -2.44
C HIS A 75 -13.15 7.62 -1.63
N ARG A 76 -13.01 8.45 -0.59
CA ARG A 76 -14.13 8.92 0.23
C ARG A 76 -15.09 9.82 -0.56
N ASP A 77 -14.53 10.70 -1.38
CA ASP A 77 -15.26 11.65 -2.24
C ASP A 77 -15.89 10.98 -3.48
N GLN A 78 -15.79 9.65 -3.60
CA GLN A 78 -16.30 8.86 -4.73
C GLN A 78 -15.70 9.25 -6.10
N LYS A 79 -14.53 9.88 -6.11
CA LYS A 79 -13.85 10.31 -7.34
C LYS A 79 -13.16 9.17 -8.09
N THR A 80 -13.10 7.98 -7.49
CA THR A 80 -12.52 6.76 -8.09
C THR A 80 -13.61 5.73 -8.40
N ALA A 81 -13.85 5.48 -9.69
CA ALA A 81 -14.93 4.60 -10.16
C ALA A 81 -14.87 3.17 -9.58
N SER A 82 -13.67 2.65 -9.27
CA SER A 82 -13.46 1.30 -8.71
C SER A 82 -13.94 1.14 -7.26
N THR A 83 -14.10 2.23 -6.51
CA THR A 83 -14.49 2.20 -5.09
C THR A 83 -15.64 3.14 -4.75
N ALA A 84 -16.06 3.97 -5.72
CA ALA A 84 -17.21 4.85 -5.59
C ALA A 84 -18.40 4.04 -5.08
N ARG A 85 -19.03 4.54 -4.00
CA ARG A 85 -20.21 3.95 -3.33
C ARG A 85 -19.97 2.76 -2.41
N ARG A 86 -18.73 2.42 -2.04
CA ARG A 86 -18.43 1.27 -1.16
C ARG A 86 -17.74 1.63 0.17
N ASN A 87 -17.83 2.91 0.56
CA ASN A 87 -17.25 3.52 1.79
C ASN A 87 -15.95 2.83 2.27
N PRO A 88 -14.90 2.82 1.43
CA PRO A 88 -13.74 1.98 1.69
C PRO A 88 -13.00 2.45 2.95
N LYS A 89 -12.68 1.52 3.85
CA LYS A 89 -11.95 1.79 5.09
C LYS A 89 -10.53 1.33 4.96
N LEU A 90 -9.55 2.20 5.20
CA LEU A 90 -8.14 1.80 5.32
C LEU A 90 -7.99 0.80 6.46
N GLN A 91 -7.32 -0.32 6.21
CA GLN A 91 -7.04 -1.36 7.21
C GLN A 91 -5.55 -1.66 7.36
N TYR A 92 -4.75 -1.35 6.34
CA TYR A 92 -3.32 -1.61 6.33
C TYR A 92 -2.64 -0.67 5.34
N PHE A 93 -1.41 -0.27 5.65
CA PHE A 93 -0.50 0.30 4.68
C PHE A 93 0.95 -0.02 5.06
N GLU A 94 1.84 0.01 4.07
CA GLU A 94 3.29 -0.04 4.27
C GLU A 94 3.98 0.98 3.34
N ILE A 95 5.16 1.41 3.76
CA ILE A 95 5.96 2.44 3.07
C ILE A 95 7.11 1.76 2.35
N LEU A 96 7.29 2.09 1.08
CA LEU A 96 8.31 1.51 0.20
C LEU A 96 9.14 2.63 -0.45
N PRO A 97 10.45 2.42 -0.67
CA PRO A 97 11.35 3.49 -1.10
C PRO A 97 11.25 3.83 -2.59
N THR A 98 10.71 2.92 -3.42
CA THR A 98 10.65 3.14 -4.88
C THR A 98 9.30 2.74 -5.47
N ARG A 99 9.01 3.28 -6.66
CA ARG A 99 7.81 2.97 -7.43
C ARG A 99 7.74 1.48 -7.74
N GLU A 100 8.85 0.90 -8.21
CA GLU A 100 8.94 -0.51 -8.59
C GLU A 100 8.69 -1.41 -7.38
N ALA A 101 9.23 -1.06 -6.20
CA ALA A 101 8.97 -1.80 -4.97
C ALA A 101 7.47 -1.76 -4.62
N ALA A 102 6.82 -0.61 -4.76
CA ALA A 102 5.39 -0.46 -4.53
C ALA A 102 4.54 -1.28 -5.51
N GLU A 103 4.87 -1.27 -6.80
CA GLU A 103 4.13 -2.04 -7.81
C GLU A 103 4.30 -3.55 -7.62
N LEU A 104 5.51 -4.03 -7.33
CA LEU A 104 5.76 -5.44 -7.02
C LEU A 104 4.96 -5.87 -5.81
N ARG A 105 4.97 -5.04 -4.76
CA ARG A 105 4.28 -5.34 -3.52
C ARG A 105 2.76 -5.31 -3.68
N GLU A 106 2.24 -4.36 -4.46
CA GLU A 106 0.82 -4.34 -4.83
C GLU A 106 0.41 -5.63 -5.55
N ALA A 107 1.21 -6.11 -6.51
CA ALA A 107 0.95 -7.36 -7.22
C ALA A 107 0.98 -8.59 -6.29
N GLU A 108 1.95 -8.65 -5.37
CA GLU A 108 2.01 -9.69 -4.33
C GLU A 108 0.74 -9.72 -3.47
N LEU A 109 0.29 -8.56 -3.00
CA LEU A 109 -0.90 -8.44 -2.15
C LEU A 109 -2.18 -8.73 -2.92
N LYS A 110 -2.30 -8.32 -4.19
CA LYS A 110 -3.41 -8.69 -5.09
C LYS A 110 -3.47 -10.22 -5.25
N LYS A 111 -2.34 -10.86 -5.53
CA LYS A 111 -2.26 -12.33 -5.62
C LYS A 111 -2.60 -13.01 -4.29
N LEU A 112 -2.11 -12.46 -3.17
CA LEU A 112 -2.36 -13.01 -1.84
C LEU A 112 -3.83 -12.87 -1.42
N ARG A 113 -4.49 -11.75 -1.77
CA ARG A 113 -5.94 -11.57 -1.60
C ARG A 113 -6.71 -12.67 -2.30
N ASP A 114 -6.36 -12.99 -3.54
CA ASP A 114 -7.10 -13.95 -4.36
C ASP A 114 -6.79 -15.40 -3.96
N SER A 115 -5.53 -15.71 -3.62
CA SER A 115 -5.09 -17.09 -3.31
C SER A 115 -5.19 -17.47 -1.82
N ASN A 116 -5.03 -16.52 -0.91
CA ASN A 116 -5.03 -16.76 0.54
C ASN A 116 -5.54 -15.52 1.32
N PRO A 117 -6.84 -15.21 1.25
CA PRO A 117 -7.42 -14.05 1.94
C PRO A 117 -7.37 -14.16 3.47
N ARG A 118 -7.06 -15.34 4.03
CA ARG A 118 -6.81 -15.51 5.48
C ARG A 118 -5.51 -14.83 5.89
N GLN A 119 -4.48 -14.89 5.04
CA GLN A 119 -3.21 -14.23 5.33
C GLN A 119 -3.36 -12.70 5.33
N ILE A 120 -4.13 -12.12 4.40
CA ILE A 120 -4.46 -10.68 4.40
C ILE A 120 -5.11 -10.27 5.72
N ARG A 121 -6.09 -11.06 6.20
CA ARG A 121 -6.75 -10.77 7.49
C ARG A 121 -5.78 -10.80 8.66
N ARG A 122 -4.84 -11.77 8.69
CA ARG A 122 -3.81 -11.84 9.73
C ARG A 122 -2.90 -10.62 9.71
N MET A 123 -2.46 -10.20 8.53
CA MET A 123 -1.65 -8.98 8.38
C MET A 123 -2.36 -7.74 8.92
N ILE A 124 -3.65 -7.57 8.59
CA ILE A 124 -4.48 -6.47 9.10
C ILE A 124 -4.61 -6.52 10.63
N ILE A 125 -4.87 -7.71 11.20
CA ILE A 125 -5.00 -7.87 12.66
C ILE A 125 -3.69 -7.47 13.34
N SER A 126 -2.56 -8.03 12.91
CA SER A 126 -1.25 -7.72 13.48
C SER A 126 -0.89 -6.23 13.35
N PHE A 127 -1.25 -5.61 12.22
CA PHE A 127 -1.07 -4.17 12.05
C PHE A 127 -1.93 -3.35 13.01
N HIS A 128 -3.21 -3.68 13.15
CA HIS A 128 -4.09 -3.01 14.11
C HIS A 128 -3.64 -3.21 15.57
N ASP A 129 -3.15 -4.39 15.92
CA ASP A 129 -2.57 -4.67 17.25
C ASP A 129 -1.38 -3.75 17.51
N LEU A 130 -0.46 -3.64 16.53
CA LEU A 130 0.68 -2.73 16.64
C LEU A 130 0.24 -1.26 16.74
N ILE A 131 -0.72 -0.83 15.93
CA ILE A 131 -1.22 0.55 16.00
C ILE A 131 -1.86 0.84 17.36
N ARG A 132 -2.63 -0.10 17.93
CA ARG A 132 -3.17 0.03 19.29
C ARG A 132 -2.06 0.12 20.35
N GLU A 133 -0.98 -0.63 20.18
CA GLU A 133 0.18 -0.63 21.06
C GLU A 133 1.06 0.62 20.91
N VAL A 134 1.05 1.29 19.76
CA VAL A 134 1.80 2.56 19.58
C VAL A 134 0.94 3.76 19.96
N GLN A 135 -0.37 3.68 19.73
CA GLN A 135 -1.36 4.68 20.14
C GLN A 135 -1.81 4.47 21.59
N LEU A 136 -0.92 3.96 22.45
CA LEU A 136 -1.24 3.69 23.84
C LEU A 136 -1.75 4.93 24.57
N GLN A 137 -2.66 4.62 25.50
CA GLN A 137 -3.32 5.47 26.48
C GLN A 137 -2.45 6.60 27.05
#